data_AF-A0A938CGQ8-F1
#
_entry.id   AF-A0A938CGQ8-F1
#
_cell.length_a   1.000
_cell.length_b   1.000
_cell.length_c   1.000
_cell.angle_alpha   90.00
_cell.angle_beta   90.00
_cell.angle_gamma   90.00
#
_symmetry.space_group_name_H-M   'P 1'
#
loop_
_entity.id
_entity.type
_entity.pdbx_description
1 polymer ?
#
loop_
_entity_poly.entity_id
_entity_poly.type
_entity_poly.pdbx_seq_one_letter_code
_entity_poly.pdbx_strand_id
1 'polypeptide(L)'
;MLRAETIHSQLLPTLERIAGEMARGIPARTALRTALHHLAEARGVTYQTLIDLFRRRLGLKSANETYALLEGWHCQADDKLQRRILELAEPAAQADVARFFARSWTPNAPPRPGQHSATSGAEGGARQPSRSGTITLEGLDPATLVAFRNRAQASGKTMEDEMVATLRRVAHEARLELAAWAAQLRARQREIYAGDSTAEIRADRDR
;
A
#
# COMPACT_ATOMS: atom_id res chain seq x y z
N MET A 1 9.61 17.98 -16.37
CA MET A 1 9.36 17.00 -17.45
C MET A 1 10.14 15.72 -17.14
N LEU A 2 9.50 14.55 -17.22
CA LEU A 2 10.07 13.24 -16.97
C LEU A 2 10.57 12.64 -18.28
N ARG A 3 11.88 12.41 -18.35
CA ARG A 3 12.52 11.81 -19.52
C ARG A 3 12.04 10.38 -19.73
N ALA A 4 11.91 9.97 -20.99
CA ALA A 4 11.53 8.59 -21.34
C ALA A 4 12.40 7.54 -20.65
N GLU A 5 13.71 7.74 -20.64
CA GLU A 5 14.67 6.87 -19.95
C GLU A 5 14.37 6.72 -18.45
N THR A 6 13.99 7.82 -17.79
CA THR A 6 13.65 7.80 -16.35
C THR A 6 12.34 7.08 -16.08
N ILE A 7 11.37 7.21 -16.98
CA ILE A 7 10.10 6.49 -16.89
C ILE A 7 10.35 4.99 -17.01
N HIS A 8 11.11 4.57 -18.02
CA HIS A 8 11.36 3.16 -18.33
C HIS A 8 12.29 2.46 -17.34
N SER A 9 13.39 3.11 -16.94
CA SER A 9 14.41 2.48 -16.08
C SER A 9 14.08 2.56 -14.59
N GLN A 10 13.11 3.40 -14.19
CA GLN A 10 12.89 3.71 -12.77
C GLN A 10 11.41 3.67 -12.42
N LEU A 11 10.59 4.50 -13.09
CA LEU A 11 9.22 4.74 -12.64
C LEU A 11 8.33 3.50 -12.85
N LEU A 12 8.24 2.98 -14.07
CA LEU A 12 7.39 1.83 -14.38
C LEU A 12 7.83 0.56 -13.64
N PRO A 13 9.13 0.19 -13.57
CA PRO A 13 9.56 -0.97 -12.79
C PRO A 13 9.26 -0.83 -11.29
N THR A 14 9.38 0.39 -10.75
CA THR A 14 9.03 0.65 -9.34
C THR A 14 7.54 0.46 -9.12
N LEU A 15 6.69 0.99 -10.01
CA LEU A 15 5.24 0.82 -9.94
C LEU A 15 4.81 -0.64 -10.11
N GLU A 16 5.46 -1.39 -11.00
CA GLU A 16 5.21 -2.82 -11.19
C GLU A 16 5.51 -3.62 -9.91
N ARG A 17 6.64 -3.33 -9.27
CA ARG A 17 6.98 -3.95 -7.98
C ARG A 17 5.99 -3.57 -6.89
N ILE A 18 5.58 -2.30 -6.80
CA ILE A 18 4.56 -1.86 -5.84
C ILE A 18 3.26 -2.63 -6.06
N ALA A 19 2.79 -2.72 -7.30
CA ALA A 19 1.57 -3.45 -7.64
C ALA A 19 1.68 -4.94 -7.26
N GLY A 20 2.83 -5.58 -7.49
CA GLY A 20 3.07 -6.96 -7.11
C GLY A 20 3.01 -7.19 -5.59
N GLU A 21 3.58 -6.28 -4.80
CA GLU A 21 3.51 -6.34 -3.34
C GLU A 21 2.07 -6.08 -2.84
N MET A 22 1.38 -5.08 -3.40
CA MET A 22 0.00 -4.77 -3.02
C MET A 22 -0.97 -5.89 -3.38
N ALA A 23 -0.75 -6.58 -4.51
CA ALA A 23 -1.50 -7.79 -4.89
C ALA A 23 -1.33 -8.95 -3.89
N ARG A 24 -0.25 -8.97 -3.11
CA ARG A 24 -0.03 -9.91 -1.99
C ARG A 24 -0.70 -9.46 -0.69
N GLY A 25 -1.48 -8.39 -0.72
CA GLY A 25 -2.15 -7.82 0.45
C GLY A 25 -1.26 -6.91 1.30
N ILE A 26 -0.08 -6.53 0.81
CA ILE A 26 0.84 -5.63 1.54
C ILE A 26 0.31 -4.19 1.43
N PRO A 27 0.17 -3.45 2.55
CA PRO A 27 -0.28 -2.07 2.52
C PRO A 27 0.60 -1.18 1.62
N ALA A 28 0.00 -0.22 0.91
CA ALA A 28 0.71 0.61 -0.08
C ALA A 28 1.96 1.29 0.47
N ARG A 29 1.91 1.75 1.73
CA ARG A 29 3.07 2.33 2.41
C ARG A 29 4.24 1.34 2.52
N THR A 30 3.95 0.10 2.89
CA THR A 30 4.96 -0.95 3.03
C THR A 30 5.46 -1.40 1.65
N ALA A 31 4.55 -1.57 0.68
CA ALA A 31 4.89 -1.92 -0.70
C ALA A 31 5.82 -0.87 -1.35
N LEU A 32 5.50 0.42 -1.22
CA LEU A 32 6.35 1.52 -1.68
C LEU A 32 7.71 1.51 -1.00
N ARG A 33 7.73 1.34 0.33
CA ARG A 33 8.97 1.27 1.09
C ARG A 33 9.87 0.13 0.60
N THR A 34 9.34 -1.08 0.46
CA THR A 34 10.07 -2.25 -0.02
C THR A 34 10.59 -2.04 -1.45
N ALA A 35 9.74 -1.55 -2.36
CA ALA A 35 10.13 -1.31 -3.74
C ALA A 35 11.26 -0.29 -3.86
N LEU A 36 11.18 0.81 -3.11
CA LEU A 36 12.20 1.84 -3.09
C LEU A 36 13.47 1.42 -2.37
N HIS A 37 13.40 0.60 -1.30
CA HIS A 37 14.59 0.07 -0.65
C HIS A 37 15.45 -0.77 -1.60
N HIS A 38 14.82 -1.67 -2.35
CA HIS A 38 15.56 -2.44 -3.36
C HIS A 38 16.16 -1.55 -4.45
N LEU A 39 15.45 -0.51 -4.87
CA LEU A 39 16.00 0.45 -5.84
C LEU A 39 17.15 1.26 -5.23
N ALA A 40 17.08 1.55 -3.94
CA ALA A 40 18.10 2.28 -3.18
C ALA A 40 19.40 1.47 -3.12
N GLU A 41 19.29 0.20 -2.75
CA GLU A 41 20.38 -0.76 -2.72
C GLU A 41 21.05 -0.91 -4.10
N ALA A 42 20.24 -1.12 -5.15
CA ALA A 42 20.74 -1.26 -6.51
C ALA A 42 21.49 -0.01 -7.04
N ARG A 43 21.31 1.15 -6.39
CA ARG A 43 21.87 2.43 -6.83
C ARG A 43 22.85 3.06 -5.85
N GLY A 44 23.10 2.41 -4.71
CA GLY A 44 23.94 2.97 -3.66
C GLY A 44 23.44 4.31 -3.11
N VAL A 45 22.12 4.53 -3.07
CA VAL A 45 21.50 5.75 -2.51
C VAL A 45 20.61 5.40 -1.33
N THR A 46 20.19 6.40 -0.57
CA THR A 46 19.27 6.16 0.56
C THR A 46 17.81 6.06 0.10
N TYR A 47 17.00 5.31 0.86
CA TYR A 47 15.55 5.29 0.68
C TYR A 47 14.95 6.71 0.69
N GLN A 48 15.38 7.56 1.62
CA GLN A 48 14.88 8.93 1.77
C GLN A 48 15.11 9.75 0.50
N THR A 49 16.28 9.62 -0.12
CA THR A 49 16.59 10.26 -1.40
C THR A 49 15.64 9.81 -2.51
N LEU A 50 15.33 8.52 -2.59
CA LEU A 50 14.46 7.99 -3.64
C LEU A 50 12.98 8.35 -3.44
N ILE A 51 12.47 8.29 -2.21
CA ILE A 51 11.08 8.70 -1.95
C ILE A 51 10.91 10.20 -2.21
N ASP A 52 11.89 11.03 -1.85
CA ASP A 52 11.86 12.46 -2.14
C ASP A 52 11.93 12.73 -3.65
N LEU A 53 12.78 12.00 -4.37
CA LEU A 53 12.88 12.08 -5.82
C LEU A 53 11.57 11.65 -6.49
N PHE A 54 10.98 10.54 -6.08
CA PHE A 54 9.71 10.02 -6.59
C PHE A 54 8.57 11.03 -6.38
N ARG A 55 8.47 11.58 -5.16
CA ARG A 55 7.49 12.61 -4.79
C ARG A 55 7.65 13.88 -5.63
N ARG A 56 8.87 14.43 -5.73
CA ARG A 56 9.15 15.64 -6.52
C ARG A 56 8.84 15.43 -8.00
N ARG A 57 9.17 14.25 -8.53
CA ARG A 57 8.91 13.87 -9.93
C ARG A 57 7.43 13.77 -10.26
N LEU A 58 6.58 13.43 -9.30
CA LEU A 58 5.13 13.40 -9.45
C LEU A 58 4.46 14.73 -9.04
N GLY A 59 5.23 15.76 -8.67
CA GLY A 59 4.69 17.04 -8.21
C GLY A 59 3.82 16.90 -6.97
N LEU A 60 4.14 15.98 -6.07
CA LEU A 60 3.40 15.72 -4.84
C LEU A 60 4.05 16.49 -3.67
N LYS A 61 3.24 17.01 -2.74
CA LYS A 61 3.74 17.82 -1.62
C LYS A 61 4.14 16.97 -0.43
N SER A 62 3.52 15.80 -0.26
CA SER A 62 3.74 14.93 0.90
C SER A 62 3.85 13.45 0.54
N ALA A 63 4.44 12.68 1.45
CA ALA A 63 4.45 11.22 1.35
C ALA A 63 3.02 10.65 1.43
N ASN A 64 2.13 11.29 2.22
CA ASN A 64 0.73 10.88 2.34
C ASN A 64 -0.02 10.99 1.01
N GLU A 65 0.19 12.06 0.24
CA GLU A 65 -0.35 12.17 -1.12
C GLU A 65 0.17 11.05 -2.03
N THR A 66 1.42 10.64 -1.85
CA THR A 66 2.01 9.53 -2.63
C THR A 66 1.31 8.21 -2.30
N TYR A 67 1.10 7.91 -1.01
CA TYR A 67 0.39 6.70 -0.60
C TYR A 67 -1.05 6.70 -1.08
N ALA A 68 -1.77 7.81 -0.92
CA ALA A 68 -3.16 7.94 -1.37
C ALA A 68 -3.30 7.75 -2.89
N LEU A 69 -2.33 8.26 -3.66
CA LEU A 69 -2.32 8.11 -5.12
C LEU A 69 -2.10 6.66 -5.55
N LEU A 70 -1.19 5.94 -4.86
CA LEU A 70 -0.92 4.53 -5.11
C LEU A 70 -2.10 3.63 -4.67
N GLU A 71 -2.72 3.91 -3.52
CA GLU A 71 -3.92 3.21 -3.07
C GLU A 71 -5.12 3.47 -3.97
N GLY A 72 -5.32 4.71 -4.41
CA GLY A 72 -6.38 5.05 -5.36
C GLY A 72 -6.21 4.27 -6.66
N TRP A 73 -4.99 4.24 -7.20
CA TRP A 73 -4.69 3.48 -8.42
C TRP A 73 -4.95 1.98 -8.25
N HIS A 74 -4.39 1.35 -7.22
CA HIS A 74 -4.44 -0.10 -7.10
C HIS A 74 -5.77 -0.63 -6.55
N CYS A 75 -6.37 0.08 -5.58
CA CYS A 75 -7.55 -0.41 -4.85
C CYS A 75 -8.87 0.17 -5.39
N GLN A 76 -8.85 1.34 -6.04
CA GLN A 76 -10.08 2.09 -6.41
C GLN A 76 -10.24 2.31 -7.91
N ALA A 77 -9.36 1.77 -8.75
CA ALA A 77 -9.37 2.03 -10.19
C ALA A 77 -9.15 3.50 -10.56
N ASP A 78 -8.54 4.29 -9.66
CA ASP A 78 -8.38 5.71 -9.90
C ASP A 78 -7.28 5.95 -10.93
N ASP A 79 -7.62 6.67 -11.99
CA ASP A 79 -6.71 7.02 -13.09
C ASP A 79 -5.83 8.24 -12.76
N LYS A 80 -5.99 8.86 -11.58
CA LYS A 80 -5.18 10.02 -11.15
C LYS A 80 -3.68 9.78 -11.25
N LEU A 81 -3.20 8.59 -10.90
CA LEU A 81 -1.77 8.27 -11.01
C LEU A 81 -1.32 8.26 -12.47
N GLN A 82 -2.10 7.62 -13.34
CA GLN A 82 -1.83 7.55 -14.78
C GLN A 82 -1.84 8.95 -15.39
N ARG A 83 -2.88 9.75 -15.12
CA ARG A 83 -3.00 11.13 -15.61
C ARG A 83 -1.81 11.98 -15.18
N ARG A 84 -1.43 11.89 -13.90
CA ARG A 84 -0.28 12.62 -13.36
C ARG A 84 1.03 12.25 -14.05
N ILE A 85 1.25 10.97 -14.34
CA ILE A 85 2.46 10.53 -15.03
C ILE A 85 2.43 10.97 -16.49
N LEU A 86 1.29 10.88 -17.18
CA LEU A 86 1.14 11.33 -18.56
C LEU A 86 1.36 12.84 -18.72
N GLU A 87 0.84 13.66 -17.81
CA GLU A 87 1.05 15.11 -17.77
C GLU A 87 2.54 15.48 -17.66
N LEU A 88 3.31 14.67 -16.94
CA LEU A 88 4.71 14.93 -16.66
C LEU A 88 5.66 14.24 -17.64
N ALA A 89 5.18 13.23 -18.36
CA ALA A 89 5.95 12.43 -19.32
C ALA A 89 6.21 13.19 -20.62
N GLU A 90 7.40 12.98 -21.17
CA GLU A 90 7.70 13.34 -22.55
C GLU A 90 6.77 12.61 -23.53
N PRO A 91 6.42 13.21 -24.69
CA PRO A 91 5.56 12.58 -25.69
C PRO A 91 6.01 11.17 -26.09
N ALA A 92 7.33 10.97 -26.21
CA ALA A 92 7.92 9.68 -26.57
C ALA A 92 7.61 8.54 -25.58
N ALA A 93 7.29 8.84 -24.32
CA ALA A 93 7.01 7.85 -23.28
C ALA A 93 5.52 7.68 -22.97
N GLN A 94 4.65 8.56 -23.49
CA GLN A 94 3.22 8.55 -23.17
C GLN A 94 2.52 7.25 -23.60
N ALA A 95 2.88 6.72 -24.77
CA ALA A 95 2.34 5.45 -25.27
C ALA A 95 2.69 4.27 -24.36
N ASP A 96 3.93 4.23 -23.85
CA ASP A 96 4.39 3.16 -22.96
C ASP A 96 3.78 3.28 -21.56
N VAL A 97 3.61 4.49 -21.05
CA VAL A 97 2.84 4.75 -19.81
C VAL A 97 1.40 4.26 -19.97
N ALA A 98 0.70 4.67 -21.04
CA ALA A 98 -0.67 4.24 -21.29
C ALA A 98 -0.77 2.70 -21.39
N ARG A 99 0.18 2.07 -22.10
CA ARG A 99 0.25 0.60 -22.22
C ARG A 99 0.50 -0.08 -20.88
N PHE A 100 1.36 0.48 -20.04
CA PHE A 100 1.60 -0.04 -18.69
C PHE A 100 0.31 -0.03 -17.86
N PHE A 101 -0.37 1.11 -17.78
CA PHE A 101 -1.59 1.24 -16.98
C PHE A 101 -2.71 0.33 -17.51
N ALA A 102 -2.88 0.22 -18.83
CA ALA A 102 -3.83 -0.69 -19.45
C ALA A 102 -3.54 -2.18 -19.15
N ARG A 103 -2.27 -2.57 -19.00
CA ARG A 103 -1.89 -3.96 -18.66
C ARG A 103 -1.96 -4.25 -17.16
N SER A 104 -1.59 -3.29 -16.34
CA SER A 104 -1.59 -3.41 -14.87
C SER A 104 -2.99 -3.40 -14.28
N TRP A 105 -3.97 -2.89 -15.04
CA TRP A 105 -5.37 -2.84 -14.65
C TRP A 105 -6.13 -4.06 -15.18
N THR A 106 -6.29 -5.07 -14.33
CA THR A 106 -7.32 -6.11 -14.50
C THR A 106 -8.16 -6.13 -13.23
N PRO A 107 -9.44 -5.70 -13.26
CA PRO A 107 -10.24 -5.44 -12.07
C PRO A 107 -10.55 -6.66 -11.19
N ASN A 108 -10.02 -7.85 -11.50
CA ASN A 108 -10.20 -9.07 -10.72
C ASN A 108 -9.26 -10.20 -11.19
N ALA A 109 -8.02 -9.91 -11.61
CA ALA A 109 -7.15 -11.01 -12.03
C ALA A 109 -6.67 -11.80 -10.79
N PRO A 110 -7.00 -13.10 -10.66
CA PRO A 110 -6.30 -13.96 -9.72
C PRO A 110 -4.79 -13.89 -10.00
N PRO A 111 -3.93 -14.10 -8.99
CA PRO A 111 -2.48 -14.07 -9.16
C PRO A 111 -2.12 -15.01 -10.29
N ARG A 112 -1.51 -14.49 -11.37
CA ARG A 112 -1.18 -15.29 -12.56
C ARG A 112 -0.28 -16.46 -12.15
N PRO A 113 -0.73 -17.72 -12.23
CA PRO A 113 0.19 -18.83 -12.36
C PRO A 113 0.62 -18.90 -13.82
N GLY A 114 1.71 -19.60 -14.10
CA GLY A 114 2.28 -19.77 -15.42
C GLY A 114 1.24 -20.11 -16.50
N GLN A 115 1.56 -19.64 -17.71
CA GLN A 115 1.00 -20.03 -19.00
C GLN A 115 0.54 -21.51 -18.99
N HIS A 116 -0.74 -21.79 -19.28
CA HIS A 116 -1.21 -22.89 -20.15
C HIS A 116 -2.68 -22.66 -20.49
N SER A 117 -3.02 -22.96 -21.74
CA SER A 117 -4.29 -22.69 -22.42
C SER A 117 -5.52 -23.42 -21.88
N ALA A 118 -6.68 -22.82 -22.16
CA ALA A 118 -7.92 -23.43 -22.69
C ALA A 118 -9.20 -23.33 -21.83
N THR A 119 -10.19 -22.64 -22.44
CA THR A 119 -11.67 -22.84 -22.44
C THR A 119 -12.44 -22.85 -21.10
N SER A 120 -13.29 -21.85 -20.83
CA SER A 120 -14.66 -21.58 -21.35
C SER A 120 -15.77 -22.16 -20.45
N GLY A 121 -16.75 -21.31 -20.12
CA GLY A 121 -18.01 -21.61 -19.41
C GLY A 121 -18.33 -20.50 -18.40
N ALA A 122 -19.16 -19.51 -18.78
CA ALA A 122 -20.60 -19.37 -18.45
C ALA A 122 -20.87 -19.19 -16.93
N GLU A 123 -21.75 -18.35 -16.40
CA GLU A 123 -22.73 -17.36 -16.84
C GLU A 123 -23.26 -16.70 -15.53
N GLY A 124 -23.78 -15.47 -15.61
CA GLY A 124 -24.96 -14.99 -14.85
C GLY A 124 -24.96 -14.91 -13.31
N GLY A 125 -25.13 -13.70 -12.76
CA GLY A 125 -25.75 -13.54 -11.43
C GLY A 125 -25.38 -12.29 -10.66
N ALA A 126 -26.11 -11.19 -10.88
CA ALA A 126 -26.03 -9.99 -10.05
C ALA A 126 -26.46 -10.30 -8.60
N ARG A 127 -25.51 -10.28 -7.66
CA ARG A 127 -25.77 -10.18 -6.22
C ARG A 127 -24.74 -9.27 -5.55
N GLN A 128 -25.28 -8.38 -4.70
CA GLN A 128 -24.59 -7.50 -3.76
C GLN A 128 -23.29 -8.10 -3.18
N PRO A 129 -22.19 -7.33 -3.08
CA PRO A 129 -20.97 -7.84 -2.48
C PRO A 129 -21.11 -7.90 -0.95
N SER A 130 -21.54 -9.05 -0.46
CA SER A 130 -21.19 -9.50 0.89
C SER A 130 -19.66 -9.67 0.92
N ARG A 131 -18.97 -8.73 1.56
CA ARG A 131 -17.52 -8.83 1.85
C ARG A 131 -17.27 -9.93 2.89
N SER A 132 -17.48 -11.18 2.51
CA SER A 132 -16.93 -12.34 3.22
C SER A 132 -15.78 -12.84 2.36
N GLY A 133 -14.59 -12.29 2.61
CA GLY A 133 -13.38 -12.78 1.96
C GLY A 133 -12.89 -14.03 2.69
N THR A 134 -12.77 -15.14 1.98
CA THR A 134 -12.05 -16.32 2.50
C THR A 134 -10.56 -16.03 2.43
N ILE A 135 -9.86 -16.18 3.57
CA ILE A 135 -8.41 -16.04 3.63
C ILE A 135 -7.82 -17.44 3.80
N THR A 136 -7.04 -17.88 2.83
CA THR A 136 -6.25 -19.10 2.95
C THR A 136 -4.94 -18.79 3.66
N LEU A 137 -4.68 -19.48 4.77
CA LEU A 137 -3.40 -19.38 5.49
C LEU A 137 -2.50 -20.54 5.06
N GLU A 138 -1.59 -20.27 4.14
CA GLU A 138 -0.57 -21.23 3.69
C GLU A 138 0.70 -21.10 4.54
N GLY A 139 1.37 -22.23 4.78
CA GLY A 139 2.68 -22.24 5.45
C GLY A 139 2.66 -22.06 6.97
N LEU A 140 1.52 -22.28 7.64
CA LEU A 140 1.50 -22.36 9.10
C LEU A 140 2.34 -23.54 9.59
N ASP A 141 3.22 -23.29 10.56
CA ASP A 141 4.03 -24.36 11.13
C ASP A 141 3.15 -25.40 11.85
N PRO A 142 3.56 -26.68 11.87
CA PRO A 142 2.76 -27.74 12.48
C PRO A 142 2.46 -27.52 13.97
N ALA A 143 3.37 -26.89 14.73
CA ALA A 143 3.17 -26.66 16.15
C ALA A 143 2.07 -25.62 16.41
N THR A 144 1.99 -24.58 15.57
CA THR A 144 0.92 -23.58 15.61
C THR A 144 -0.45 -24.21 15.31
N LEU A 145 -0.53 -25.11 14.33
CA LEU A 145 -1.77 -25.84 14.03
C LEU A 145 -2.23 -26.71 15.21
N VAL A 146 -1.29 -27.42 15.87
CA VAL A 146 -1.57 -28.21 17.07
C VAL A 146 -2.06 -27.32 18.21
N ALA A 147 -1.43 -26.15 18.42
CA ALA A 147 -1.83 -25.22 19.45
C ALA A 147 -3.26 -24.68 19.24
N PHE A 148 -3.64 -24.37 18.00
CA PHE A 148 -5.01 -23.97 17.66
C PHE A 148 -6.01 -25.10 17.92
N ARG A 149 -5.68 -26.33 17.51
CA ARG A 149 -6.53 -27.51 17.76
C ARG A 149 -6.77 -27.74 19.25
N ASN A 150 -5.71 -27.68 20.06
CA ASN A 150 -5.82 -27.89 21.51
C ASN A 150 -6.69 -26.81 22.17
N ARG A 151 -6.54 -25.54 21.77
CA ARG A 151 -7.39 -24.45 22.26
C ARG A 151 -8.84 -24.60 21.85
N ALA A 152 -9.10 -24.96 20.60
CA ALA A 152 -10.44 -25.20 20.10
C ALA A 152 -11.14 -26.34 20.85
N GLN A 153 -10.42 -27.44 21.12
CA GLN A 153 -10.92 -28.52 21.96
C GLN A 153 -11.24 -28.07 23.38
N ALA A 154 -10.34 -27.31 24.02
CA ALA A 154 -10.54 -26.79 25.37
C ALA A 154 -11.72 -25.80 25.47
N SER A 155 -11.97 -25.02 24.41
CA SER A 155 -13.05 -24.02 24.37
C SER A 155 -14.37 -24.57 23.82
N GLY A 156 -14.42 -25.82 23.38
CA GLY A 156 -15.58 -26.44 22.75
C GLY A 156 -15.94 -25.83 21.39
N LYS A 157 -14.98 -25.20 20.71
CA LYS A 157 -15.16 -24.52 19.42
C LYS A 157 -14.51 -25.29 18.29
N THR A 158 -14.85 -24.91 17.05
CA THR A 158 -14.10 -25.39 15.89
C THR A 158 -12.71 -24.74 15.85
N MET A 159 -11.76 -25.41 15.19
CA MET A 159 -10.42 -24.85 14.98
C MET A 159 -10.48 -23.53 14.19
N GLU A 160 -11.40 -23.43 13.22
CA GLU A 160 -11.62 -22.23 12.44
C GLU A 160 -12.12 -21.06 13.31
N ASP A 161 -13.12 -21.31 14.18
CA ASP A 161 -13.63 -20.28 15.09
C ASP A 161 -12.56 -19.74 16.03
N GLU A 162 -11.69 -20.62 16.53
CA GLU A 162 -10.58 -20.26 17.41
C GLU A 162 -9.52 -19.44 16.67
N MET A 163 -9.23 -19.79 15.41
CA MET A 163 -8.33 -19.03 14.53
C MET A 163 -8.91 -17.64 14.23
N VAL A 164 -10.19 -17.56 13.86
CA VAL A 164 -10.89 -16.29 13.61
C VAL A 164 -10.93 -15.42 14.86
N ALA A 165 -11.23 -16.00 16.03
CA ALA A 165 -11.24 -15.28 17.29
C ALA A 165 -9.86 -14.71 17.63
N THR A 166 -8.80 -15.49 17.39
CA THR A 166 -7.42 -15.06 17.60
C THR A 166 -7.03 -13.92 16.67
N LEU A 167 -7.33 -14.03 15.37
CA LEU A 167 -7.06 -12.98 14.38
C LEU A 167 -7.83 -11.70 14.72
N ARG A 168 -9.09 -11.80 15.16
CA ARG A 168 -9.89 -10.65 15.60
C ARG A 168 -9.27 -9.96 16.82
N ARG A 169 -8.75 -10.71 17.78
CA ARG A 169 -8.08 -10.17 18.96
C ARG A 169 -6.80 -9.41 18.57
N VAL A 170 -5.94 -10.02 17.76
CA VAL A 170 -4.71 -9.38 17.25
C VAL A 170 -5.04 -8.12 16.46
N ALA A 171 -6.07 -8.17 15.59
CA ALA A 171 -6.51 -7.00 14.84
C ALA A 171 -7.07 -5.89 15.73
N HIS A 172 -7.73 -6.24 16.85
CA HIS A 172 -8.22 -5.26 17.81
C HIS A 172 -7.07 -4.59 18.57
N GLU A 173 -6.11 -5.38 19.06
CA GLU A 173 -4.91 -4.89 19.74
C GLU A 173 -4.10 -3.94 18.84
N ALA A 174 -3.83 -4.35 17.59
CA ALA A 174 -3.14 -3.51 16.63
C ALA A 174 -3.86 -2.17 16.36
N ARG A 175 -5.21 -2.15 16.36
CA ARG A 175 -5.99 -0.91 16.22
C ARG A 175 -5.85 -0.01 17.45
N LEU A 176 -5.82 -0.57 18.65
CA LEU A 176 -5.60 0.19 19.88
C LEU A 176 -4.21 0.82 19.91
N GLU A 177 -3.18 0.07 19.50
CA GLU A 177 -1.81 0.58 19.41
C GLU A 177 -1.70 1.73 18.39
N LEU A 178 -2.30 1.57 17.21
CA LEU A 178 -2.35 2.63 16.19
C LEU A 178 -3.09 3.87 16.69
N ALA A 179 -4.17 3.71 17.44
CA ALA A 179 -4.90 4.82 18.04
C ALA A 179 -4.06 5.55 19.09
N ALA A 180 -3.33 4.82 19.94
CA ALA A 180 -2.42 5.39 20.92
C ALA A 180 -1.28 6.19 20.26
N TRP A 181 -0.65 5.64 19.22
CA TRP A 181 0.35 6.34 18.42
C TRP A 181 -0.21 7.61 17.78
N ALA A 182 -1.41 7.56 17.22
CA ALA A 182 -2.06 8.73 16.65
C ALA A 182 -2.35 9.81 17.72
N ALA A 183 -2.72 9.42 18.93
CA ALA A 183 -2.92 10.34 20.05
C ALA A 183 -1.61 11.02 20.48
N GLN A 184 -0.52 10.25 20.60
CA GLN A 184 0.81 10.78 20.91
C GLN A 184 1.29 11.77 19.85
N LEU A 185 1.10 11.46 18.57
CA LEU A 185 1.48 12.36 17.49
C LEU A 185 0.72 13.70 17.55
N ARG A 186 -0.60 13.65 17.84
CA ARG A 186 -1.41 14.88 18.02
C ARG A 186 -1.00 15.67 19.25
N ALA A 187 -0.62 15.02 20.34
CA ALA A 187 -0.10 15.69 21.53
C ALA A 187 1.21 16.44 21.22
N ARG A 188 2.15 15.76 20.55
CA ARG A 188 3.43 16.35 20.15
C ARG A 188 3.27 17.48 19.14
N GLN A 189 2.33 17.38 18.21
CA GLN A 189 2.00 18.50 17.31
C GLN A 189 1.50 19.72 18.10
N ARG A 190 0.61 19.52 19.08
CA ARG A 190 0.13 20.62 19.92
C ARG A 190 1.24 21.30 20.72
N GLU A 191 2.20 20.54 21.26
CA GLU A 191 3.36 21.10 21.96
C GLU A 191 4.24 21.96 21.05
N ILE A 192 4.51 21.49 19.83
CA ILE A 192 5.30 22.24 18.83
C ILE A 192 4.61 23.57 18.49
N TYR A 193 3.30 23.54 18.22
CA TYR A 193 2.56 24.76 17.86
C TYR A 193 2.26 25.69 19.05
N ALA A 194 2.14 25.17 20.27
CA ALA A 194 2.00 26.00 21.47
C ALA A 194 3.31 26.68 21.89
N GLY A 195 4.46 26.04 21.60
CA GLY A 195 5.79 26.62 21.84
C GLY A 195 6.09 27.82 20.94
N ASP A 196 5.73 27.76 19.65
CA ASP A 196 5.93 28.87 18.72
C ASP A 196 5.05 30.09 19.07
N SER A 197 3.79 29.86 19.46
CA SER A 197 2.85 30.95 19.76
C SER A 197 3.23 31.75 21.01
N THR A 198 4.05 31.23 21.92
CA THR A 198 4.48 31.97 23.13
C THR A 198 5.77 32.77 22.92
N ALA A 199 6.60 32.40 21.93
CA ALA A 199 7.79 33.17 21.57
C ALA A 199 7.45 34.43 20.76
N GLU A 200 6.49 34.36 19.83
CA GLU A 200 6.06 35.53 19.04
C GLU A 200 5.32 36.58 19.88
N ILE A 201 4.49 36.17 20.84
CA ILE A 201 3.72 37.12 21.67
C ILE A 201 4.62 37.93 22.62
N ARG A 202 5.79 37.42 23.02
CA ARG A 202 6.75 38.20 23.84
C ARG A 202 7.53 39.22 23.02
N ALA A 203 7.89 38.89 21.78
CA ALA A 203 8.67 39.80 20.93
C ALA A 203 7.88 41.05 20.52
N ASP A 204 6.56 40.95 20.43
CA ASP A 204 5.68 42.08 20.05
C ASP A 204 5.22 42.94 21.24
N ARG A 205 5.52 42.52 22.48
CA ARG A 205 5.19 43.29 23.70
C ARG A 205 6.33 44.21 24.16
N ASP A 206 7.55 43.99 23.67
CA ASP A 206 8.75 44.78 24.00
C ASP A 206 9.13 45.80 22.89
N ARG A 207 8.22 46.05 21.92
CA ARG A 207 8.29 47.16 20.95
C ARG A 207 7.20 48.18 21.24
#